data_AF-A0AAV0WCJ0-F1
#
_entry.id   AF-A0AAV0WCJ0-F1
#
_cell.length_a   1.000
_cell.length_b   1.000
_cell.length_c   1.000
_cell.angle_alpha   90.00
_cell.angle_beta   90.00
_cell.angle_gamma   90.00
#
_symmetry.space_group_name_H-M   'P 1'
#
loop_
_entity.id
_entity.type
_entity.pdbx_description
1 polymer ?
#
loop_
_entity_poly.entity_id
_entity_poly.type
_entity_poly.pdbx_seq_one_letter_code
_entity_poly.pdbx_strand_id
1 'polypeptide(L)'
;MQNSPYNVSTIPHESGIYFENRGSLRFTNSDWKLLIYINLDNYNNRYIETINFYNKTEKICETLQKESPELFNTTCGNFALTSASLLQEISRKRSNMLQSIDVEEINKREKRGLINIVGHIQKTLFGTLDDEDGEMYNTQIRELQSSRVGMLKIVDKQTSILKLTNSVFKEAQLMENQIRNLNISCKNLETSLKRVWYQLDELEIRATTTNLITTLLLLLQQLVFETDMVGEIISAAQNGIIHSGMISTRELRMQLRDILISLPGQLKLPFDVNYISLYELSKTSKLAIVYMNGTLVFELVIPLLNPVELTLYHIIPLPVRKEQLYMHQFSHPNSNTWPFQKRTSTI
;
A
#
# COMPACT_ATOMS: atom_id res chain seq x y z
N MET A 1 39.71 44.25 -23.34
CA MET A 1 40.35 43.11 -22.67
C MET A 1 39.26 42.09 -22.36
N GLN A 2 39.28 40.96 -23.04
CA GLN A 2 38.21 39.95 -23.03
C GLN A 2 38.56 38.91 -21.95
N ASN A 3 37.74 38.80 -20.90
CA ASN A 3 37.86 37.71 -19.92
C ASN A 3 37.48 36.40 -20.62
N SER A 4 38.44 35.50 -20.79
CA SER A 4 38.15 34.15 -21.32
C SER A 4 37.26 33.39 -20.33
N PRO A 5 36.17 32.72 -20.77
CA PRO A 5 35.19 32.08 -19.89
C PRO A 5 35.63 30.70 -19.34
N TYR A 6 36.91 30.37 -19.40
CA TYR A 6 37.44 29.07 -18.97
C TYR A 6 38.74 29.20 -18.18
N ASN A 7 38.84 28.43 -17.11
CA ASN A 7 40.08 28.23 -16.36
C ASN A 7 40.87 27.09 -17.01
N VAL A 8 42.04 27.42 -17.56
CA VAL A 8 42.99 26.43 -18.09
C VAL A 8 43.94 26.04 -16.96
N SER A 9 44.01 24.75 -16.64
CA SER A 9 44.98 24.19 -15.69
C SER A 9 45.92 23.24 -16.42
N THR A 10 47.20 23.27 -16.07
CA THR A 10 48.22 22.38 -16.62
C THR A 10 48.21 21.05 -15.86
N ILE A 11 48.33 19.93 -16.58
CA ILE A 11 48.42 18.60 -15.98
C ILE A 11 49.87 18.40 -15.53
N PRO A 12 50.15 18.21 -14.23
CA PRO A 12 51.51 18.27 -13.70
C PRO A 12 52.34 17.00 -13.93
N HIS A 13 51.75 15.90 -14.42
CA HIS A 13 52.41 14.59 -14.54
C HIS A 13 52.32 14.00 -15.94
N GLU A 14 53.43 13.44 -16.42
CA GLU A 14 53.55 12.74 -17.72
C GLU A 14 53.11 11.27 -17.66
N SER A 15 52.29 10.88 -16.68
CA SER A 15 51.88 9.50 -16.45
C SER A 15 50.98 8.91 -17.55
N GLY A 16 50.52 9.73 -18.50
CA GLY A 16 49.60 9.30 -19.56
C GLY A 16 48.20 9.01 -19.07
N ILE A 17 47.87 9.38 -17.83
CA ILE A 17 46.57 9.11 -17.22
C ILE A 17 46.15 10.36 -16.47
N TYR A 18 44.95 10.84 -16.78
CA TYR A 18 44.28 11.91 -16.05
C TYR A 18 43.09 11.34 -15.28
N PHE A 19 43.03 11.64 -13.99
CA PHE A 19 41.92 11.25 -13.12
C PHE A 19 40.95 12.43 -13.04
N GLU A 20 39.91 12.38 -13.86
CA GLU A 20 38.85 13.37 -13.82
C GLU A 20 37.96 13.10 -12.60
N ASN A 21 37.93 14.02 -11.65
CA ASN A 21 37.05 13.93 -10.48
C ASN A 21 35.58 14.05 -10.93
N ARG A 22 34.80 12.98 -10.73
CA ARG A 22 33.36 12.91 -11.01
C ARG A 22 32.49 13.19 -9.79
N GLY A 23 33.10 13.48 -8.65
CA GLY A 23 32.43 13.84 -7.41
C GLY A 23 32.48 12.73 -6.37
N SER A 24 31.60 12.87 -5.38
CA SER A 24 31.51 11.99 -4.22
C SER A 24 30.67 10.74 -4.52
N LEU A 25 31.07 9.60 -3.94
CA LEU A 25 30.41 8.30 -4.03
C LEU A 25 30.27 7.71 -2.62
N ARG A 26 29.11 7.15 -2.33
CA ARG A 26 28.88 6.33 -1.13
C ARG A 26 28.21 5.02 -1.53
N PHE A 27 28.55 3.94 -0.83
CA PHE A 27 27.96 2.62 -1.07
C PHE A 27 26.71 2.41 -0.20
N THR A 28 25.81 1.54 -0.69
CA THR A 28 24.64 1.04 0.03
C THR A 28 24.81 -0.46 0.24
N ASN A 29 25.20 -0.87 1.44
CA ASN A 29 25.44 -2.28 1.80
C ASN A 29 24.45 -2.83 2.82
N SER A 30 23.43 -2.04 3.18
CA SER A 30 22.36 -2.40 4.11
C SER A 30 21.12 -1.58 3.78
N ASP A 31 19.97 -2.09 4.17
CA ASP A 31 18.68 -1.46 3.91
C ASP A 31 17.87 -1.33 5.21
N TRP A 32 16.91 -0.41 5.22
CA TRP A 32 15.86 -0.36 6.23
C TRP A 32 14.53 -0.76 5.60
N LYS A 33 13.85 -1.74 6.19
CA LYS A 33 12.53 -2.21 5.75
C LYS A 33 11.43 -1.44 6.49
N LEU A 34 10.54 -0.79 5.77
CA LEU A 34 9.31 -0.21 6.31
C LEU A 34 8.12 -1.04 5.84
N LEU A 35 7.59 -1.89 6.72
CA LEU A 35 6.41 -2.71 6.47
C LEU A 35 5.16 -1.93 6.84
N ILE A 36 4.35 -1.56 5.86
CA ILE A 36 3.07 -0.88 6.07
C ILE A 36 1.97 -1.91 5.85
N TYR A 37 1.10 -2.15 6.82
CA TYR A 37 0.10 -3.21 6.69
C TYR A 37 -1.33 -2.71 6.87
N ILE A 38 -2.26 -3.39 6.18
CA ILE A 38 -3.71 -3.24 6.34
C ILE A 38 -4.36 -4.61 6.49
N ASN A 39 -5.21 -4.74 7.53
CA ASN A 39 -6.05 -5.91 7.73
C ASN A 39 -7.31 -5.78 6.85
N LEU A 40 -7.47 -6.70 5.88
CA LEU A 40 -8.62 -6.74 4.98
C LEU A 40 -9.84 -7.43 5.61
N ASP A 41 -9.69 -8.16 6.73
CA ASP A 41 -10.82 -8.78 7.43
C ASP A 41 -11.81 -7.73 7.94
N ASN A 42 -11.32 -6.57 8.39
CA ASN A 42 -12.19 -5.46 8.78
C ASN A 42 -13.08 -5.01 7.61
N TYR A 43 -12.51 -4.89 6.41
CA TYR A 43 -13.27 -4.57 5.18
C TYR A 43 -14.24 -5.70 4.81
N ASN A 44 -13.81 -6.96 4.92
CA ASN A 44 -14.64 -8.13 4.66
C ASN A 44 -15.84 -8.22 5.59
N ASN A 45 -15.64 -7.97 6.89
CA ASN A 45 -16.71 -7.95 7.88
C ASN A 45 -17.73 -6.86 7.56
N ARG A 46 -17.28 -5.63 7.24
CA ARG A 46 -18.18 -4.54 6.83
C ARG A 46 -18.96 -4.88 5.56
N TYR A 47 -18.31 -5.49 4.58
CA TYR A 47 -18.99 -5.98 3.38
C TYR A 47 -20.11 -6.96 3.76
N ILE A 48 -19.80 -8.01 4.52
CA ILE A 48 -20.79 -9.02 4.94
C ILE A 48 -21.95 -8.38 5.71
N GLU A 49 -21.66 -7.51 6.68
CA GLU A 49 -22.67 -6.81 7.46
C GLU A 49 -23.58 -5.95 6.58
N THR A 50 -23.01 -5.16 5.68
CA THR A 50 -23.76 -4.28 4.77
C THR A 50 -24.67 -5.09 3.84
N ILE A 51 -24.19 -6.23 3.30
CA ILE A 51 -25.02 -7.14 2.49
C ILE A 51 -26.16 -7.73 3.32
N ASN A 52 -25.90 -8.12 4.57
CA ASN A 52 -26.94 -8.61 5.47
C ASN A 52 -28.00 -7.53 5.75
N PHE A 53 -27.60 -6.27 5.89
CA PHE A 53 -28.52 -5.14 6.05
C PHE A 53 -29.34 -4.87 4.80
N TYR A 54 -28.72 -4.95 3.63
CA TYR A 54 -29.42 -4.86 2.36
C TYR A 54 -30.54 -5.92 2.26
N ASN A 55 -30.23 -7.19 2.52
CA ASN A 55 -31.22 -8.26 2.46
C ASN A 55 -32.40 -8.07 3.44
N LYS A 56 -32.16 -7.48 4.61
CA LYS A 56 -33.24 -7.15 5.57
C LYS A 56 -34.08 -5.99 5.07
N THR A 57 -33.42 -4.94 4.58
CA THR A 57 -34.08 -3.73 4.06
C THR A 57 -34.94 -4.04 2.85
N GLU A 58 -34.45 -4.90 1.95
CA GLU A 58 -35.20 -5.40 0.79
C GLU A 58 -36.53 -6.04 1.24
N LYS A 59 -36.49 -6.96 2.22
CA LYS A 59 -37.70 -7.59 2.77
C LYS A 59 -38.67 -6.62 3.44
N ILE A 60 -38.14 -5.63 4.17
CA ILE A 60 -38.96 -4.56 4.76
C ILE A 60 -39.67 -3.80 3.63
N CYS A 61 -38.94 -3.42 2.58
CA CYS A 61 -39.50 -2.73 1.43
C CYS A 61 -40.55 -3.55 0.69
N GLU A 62 -40.32 -4.84 0.44
CA GLU A 62 -41.31 -5.74 -0.15
C GLU A 62 -42.60 -5.82 0.68
N THR A 63 -42.48 -5.79 2.01
CA THR A 63 -43.63 -5.81 2.92
C THR A 63 -44.38 -4.48 2.86
N LEU A 64 -43.67 -3.36 2.96
CA LEU A 64 -44.26 -2.02 2.92
C LEU A 64 -44.95 -1.73 1.58
N GLN A 65 -44.39 -2.17 0.47
CA GLN A 65 -45.00 -2.01 -0.86
C GLN A 65 -46.28 -2.83 -1.03
N LYS A 66 -46.42 -3.98 -0.35
CA LYS A 66 -47.66 -4.77 -0.37
C LYS A 66 -48.77 -4.14 0.47
N GLU A 67 -48.41 -3.60 1.63
CA GLU A 67 -49.36 -3.08 2.62
C GLU A 67 -49.79 -1.63 2.32
N SER A 68 -48.87 -0.77 1.88
CA SER A 68 -49.15 0.62 1.46
C SER A 68 -48.38 0.99 0.18
N PRO A 69 -48.86 0.52 -0.99
CA PRO A 69 -48.19 0.76 -2.27
C PRO A 69 -48.05 2.25 -2.60
N GLU A 70 -49.07 3.07 -2.29
CA GLU A 70 -49.10 4.50 -2.59
C GLU A 70 -47.97 5.27 -1.89
N LEU A 71 -47.61 4.85 -0.67
CA LEU A 71 -46.57 5.53 0.12
C LEU A 71 -45.15 5.05 -0.21
N PHE A 72 -45.00 3.76 -0.54
CA PHE A 72 -43.68 3.11 -0.58
C PHE A 72 -43.20 2.68 -1.96
N ASN A 73 -44.05 2.61 -2.99
CA ASN A 73 -43.63 2.17 -4.32
C ASN A 73 -42.46 2.98 -4.86
N THR A 74 -42.54 4.31 -4.78
CA THR A 74 -41.46 5.19 -5.27
C THR A 74 -40.19 5.04 -4.43
N THR A 75 -40.27 5.16 -3.11
CA THR A 75 -39.10 5.12 -2.23
C THR A 75 -38.39 3.76 -2.26
N CYS A 76 -39.14 2.68 -2.12
CA CYS A 76 -38.59 1.32 -2.16
C CYS A 76 -38.19 0.88 -3.58
N GLY A 77 -38.90 1.34 -4.61
CA GLY A 77 -38.52 1.11 -6.01
C GLY A 77 -37.18 1.77 -6.36
N ASN A 78 -37.01 3.04 -5.96
CA ASN A 78 -35.74 3.75 -6.13
C ASN A 78 -34.60 3.08 -5.35
N PHE A 79 -34.88 2.62 -4.12
CA PHE A 79 -33.93 1.86 -3.33
C PHE A 79 -33.49 0.59 -4.05
N ALA A 80 -34.44 -0.23 -4.54
CA ALA A 80 -34.14 -1.48 -5.23
C ALA A 80 -33.24 -1.25 -6.46
N LEU A 81 -33.57 -0.26 -7.29
CA LEU A 81 -32.77 0.08 -8.47
C LEU A 81 -31.37 0.58 -8.11
N THR A 82 -31.28 1.54 -7.19
CA THR A 82 -29.99 2.16 -6.82
C THR A 82 -29.07 1.18 -6.10
N SER A 83 -29.61 0.42 -5.14
CA SER A 83 -28.84 -0.56 -4.38
C SER A 83 -28.35 -1.71 -5.26
N ALA A 84 -29.16 -2.20 -6.20
CA ALA A 84 -28.74 -3.23 -7.14
C ALA A 84 -27.52 -2.79 -7.98
N SER A 85 -27.54 -1.56 -8.49
CA SER A 85 -26.41 -0.98 -9.23
C SER A 85 -25.13 -0.92 -8.37
N LEU A 86 -25.24 -0.37 -7.16
CA LEU A 86 -24.11 -0.27 -6.23
C LEU A 86 -23.56 -1.65 -5.84
N LEU A 87 -24.43 -2.63 -5.57
CA LEU A 87 -24.03 -3.99 -5.23
C LEU A 87 -23.29 -4.69 -6.36
N GLN A 88 -23.75 -4.52 -7.61
CA GLN A 88 -23.06 -5.06 -8.77
C GLN A 88 -21.67 -4.42 -8.93
N GLU A 89 -21.58 -3.12 -8.72
CA GLU A 89 -20.32 -2.39 -8.77
C GLU A 89 -19.34 -2.83 -7.68
N ILE A 90 -19.79 -2.95 -6.42
CA ILE A 90 -18.99 -3.46 -5.30
C ILE A 90 -18.49 -4.87 -5.63
N SER A 91 -19.39 -5.76 -6.06
CA SER A 91 -19.04 -7.15 -6.39
C SER A 91 -17.95 -7.23 -7.47
N ARG A 92 -18.12 -6.49 -8.57
CA ARG A 92 -17.15 -6.44 -9.66
C ARG A 92 -15.79 -5.91 -9.19
N LYS A 93 -15.79 -4.76 -8.50
CA LYS A 93 -14.56 -4.11 -8.03
C LYS A 93 -13.82 -4.97 -7.01
N ARG A 94 -14.55 -5.56 -6.07
CA ARG A 94 -14.00 -6.46 -5.05
C ARG A 94 -13.39 -7.71 -5.68
N SER A 95 -14.08 -8.32 -6.63
CA SER A 95 -13.56 -9.49 -7.35
C SER A 95 -12.25 -9.16 -8.07
N ASN A 96 -12.20 -8.04 -8.79
CA ASN A 96 -10.97 -7.58 -9.45
C ASN A 96 -9.84 -7.30 -8.44
N MET A 97 -10.16 -6.65 -7.32
CA MET A 97 -9.21 -6.36 -6.25
C MET A 97 -8.61 -7.64 -5.65
N LEU A 98 -9.44 -8.63 -5.32
CA LEU A 98 -8.98 -9.91 -4.74
C LEU A 98 -8.18 -10.74 -5.74
N GLN A 99 -8.61 -10.80 -7.01
CA GLN A 99 -7.85 -11.47 -8.07
C GLN A 99 -6.48 -10.84 -8.29
N SER A 100 -6.35 -9.51 -8.15
CA SER A 100 -5.05 -8.82 -8.31
C SER A 100 -4.02 -9.22 -7.26
N ILE A 101 -4.46 -9.75 -6.11
CA ILE A 101 -3.60 -10.28 -5.04
C ILE A 101 -3.66 -11.81 -4.96
N ASP A 102 -4.14 -12.46 -6.03
CA ASP A 102 -4.19 -13.92 -6.18
C ASP A 102 -5.01 -14.62 -5.07
N VAL A 103 -6.05 -13.91 -4.59
CA VAL A 103 -7.01 -14.40 -3.59
C VAL A 103 -8.29 -14.82 -4.31
N GLU A 104 -8.62 -16.10 -4.19
CA GLU A 104 -9.87 -16.64 -4.70
C GLU A 104 -11.01 -16.44 -3.69
N GLU A 105 -12.14 -15.89 -4.15
CA GLU A 105 -13.40 -16.00 -3.42
C GLU A 105 -13.95 -17.41 -3.60
N ILE A 106 -14.07 -18.18 -2.50
CA ILE A 106 -14.77 -19.47 -2.56
C ILE A 106 -16.26 -19.19 -2.69
N ASN A 107 -16.72 -19.14 -3.94
CA ASN A 107 -18.13 -19.16 -4.28
C ASN A 107 -18.67 -20.56 -4.03
N LYS A 108 -19.11 -20.87 -2.80
CA LYS A 108 -20.05 -21.98 -2.62
C LYS A 108 -21.34 -21.61 -3.34
N ARG A 109 -21.51 -22.17 -4.54
CA ARG A 109 -22.68 -21.97 -5.40
C ARG A 109 -23.97 -22.26 -4.63
N GLU A 110 -24.95 -21.37 -4.82
CA GLU A 110 -26.40 -21.51 -4.57
C GLU A 110 -26.91 -21.50 -3.12
N LYS A 111 -26.84 -20.33 -2.50
CA LYS A 111 -28.01 -19.52 -2.07
C LYS A 111 -27.45 -18.32 -1.33
N ARG A 112 -27.75 -17.11 -1.84
CA ARG A 112 -27.48 -15.79 -1.23
C ARG A 112 -27.02 -15.87 0.23
N GLY A 113 -25.71 -15.94 0.47
CA GLY A 113 -25.19 -16.12 1.82
C GLY A 113 -23.70 -16.43 1.88
N LEU A 114 -22.93 -15.42 2.29
CA LEU A 114 -21.60 -15.49 2.91
C LEU A 114 -20.46 -16.03 2.02
N ILE A 115 -19.73 -15.09 1.42
CA ILE A 115 -18.41 -15.31 0.83
C ILE A 115 -17.43 -15.60 1.97
N ASN A 116 -16.83 -16.78 1.99
CA ASN A 116 -15.67 -17.06 2.83
C ASN A 116 -14.42 -16.89 1.97
N ILE A 117 -13.60 -15.89 2.30
CA ILE A 117 -12.24 -15.81 1.76
C ILE A 117 -11.40 -16.86 2.48
N VAL A 118 -10.73 -17.73 1.73
CA VAL A 118 -9.69 -18.62 2.26
C VAL A 118 -8.35 -18.08 1.77
N GLY A 119 -7.51 -17.64 2.70
CA GLY A 119 -6.22 -17.03 2.41
C GLY A 119 -5.09 -17.68 3.21
N HIS A 120 -4.79 -18.96 2.94
CA HIS A 120 -3.53 -19.59 3.37
C HIS A 120 -2.47 -19.48 2.28
N ILE A 121 -2.32 -18.29 1.70
CA ILE A 121 -1.36 -18.05 0.64
C ILE A 121 -0.39 -17.00 1.17
N GLN A 122 0.82 -17.43 1.50
CA GLN A 122 1.98 -16.54 1.57
C GLN A 122 2.56 -16.54 0.17
N LYS A 123 2.19 -15.56 -0.65
CA LYS A 123 2.83 -15.32 -1.94
C LYS A 123 3.41 -13.92 -1.88
N THR A 124 4.73 -13.84 -2.06
CA THR A 124 5.36 -12.58 -2.42
C THR A 124 4.87 -12.23 -3.81
N LEU A 125 3.92 -11.31 -3.88
CA LEU A 125 3.29 -10.95 -5.16
C LEU A 125 4.30 -10.16 -6.00
N PHE A 126 5.20 -9.39 -5.36
CA PHE A 126 6.39 -8.75 -5.93
C PHE A 126 7.38 -8.45 -4.79
N GLY A 127 8.68 -8.82 -4.87
CA GLY A 127 9.68 -8.51 -3.83
C GLY A 127 10.52 -9.69 -3.32
N THR A 128 11.30 -9.47 -2.25
CA THR A 128 12.12 -10.48 -1.55
C THR A 128 11.85 -10.41 -0.06
N LEU A 129 10.59 -10.59 0.36
CA LEU A 129 10.32 -10.91 1.75
C LEU A 129 10.93 -12.31 1.96
N ASP A 130 12.14 -12.37 2.52
CA ASP A 130 12.81 -13.64 2.79
C ASP A 130 11.88 -14.49 3.66
N ASP A 131 11.54 -15.69 3.17
CA ASP A 131 10.56 -16.59 3.78
C ASP A 131 10.89 -16.91 5.26
N GLU A 132 12.17 -16.80 5.66
CA GLU A 132 12.63 -17.01 7.04
C GLU A 132 12.13 -15.96 8.04
N ASP A 133 11.95 -14.70 7.64
CA ASP A 133 11.44 -13.64 8.53
C ASP A 133 9.92 -13.45 8.45
N GLY A 134 9.25 -14.11 7.49
CA GLY A 134 7.82 -13.96 7.23
C GLY A 134 6.92 -14.32 8.41
N GLU A 135 7.20 -15.42 9.12
CA GLU A 135 6.43 -15.82 10.30
C GLU A 135 6.59 -14.85 11.47
N MET A 136 7.81 -14.34 11.68
CA MET A 136 8.11 -13.35 12.69
C MET A 136 7.33 -12.06 12.41
N TYR A 137 7.38 -11.54 11.18
CA TYR A 137 6.64 -10.33 10.81
C TYR A 137 5.13 -10.51 10.95
N ASN A 138 4.58 -11.65 10.49
CA ASN A 138 3.16 -11.96 10.65
C ASN A 138 2.74 -11.99 12.14
N THR A 139 3.59 -12.52 13.03
CA THR A 139 3.33 -12.50 14.48
C THR A 139 3.33 -11.07 15.03
N GLN A 140 4.36 -10.28 14.71
CA GLN A 140 4.48 -8.90 15.16
C GLN A 140 3.34 -8.01 14.64
N ILE A 141 2.89 -8.24 13.41
CA ILE A 141 1.73 -7.56 12.82
C ILE A 141 0.45 -7.87 13.61
N ARG A 142 0.21 -9.14 13.97
CA ARG A 142 -0.97 -9.54 14.78
C ARG A 142 -0.95 -8.90 16.16
N GLU A 143 0.20 -8.84 16.81
CA GLU A 143 0.34 -8.16 18.11
C GLU A 143 0.04 -6.66 17.97
N LEU A 144 0.64 -6.01 16.97
CA LEU A 144 0.44 -4.58 16.69
C LEU A 144 -1.00 -4.25 16.28
N GLN A 145 -1.72 -5.17 15.62
CA GLN A 145 -3.14 -5.01 15.30
C GLN A 145 -4.01 -4.75 16.54
N SER A 146 -3.77 -5.51 17.62
CA SER A 146 -4.49 -5.40 18.89
C SER A 146 -4.03 -4.22 19.78
N SER A 147 -2.87 -3.65 19.45
CA SER A 147 -2.25 -2.56 20.20
C SER A 147 -2.78 -1.17 19.82
N ARG A 148 -2.63 -0.21 20.73
CA ARG A 148 -2.81 1.23 20.46
C ARG A 148 -1.57 1.86 19.81
N VAL A 149 -0.46 1.14 19.79
CA VAL A 149 0.79 1.58 19.17
C VAL A 149 0.63 1.60 17.65
N GLY A 150 1.03 2.69 17.01
CA GLY A 150 0.93 2.85 15.55
C GLY A 150 2.10 2.26 14.78
N MET A 151 3.29 2.20 15.40
CA MET A 151 4.51 1.66 14.81
C MET A 151 5.31 0.83 15.81
N LEU A 152 5.80 -0.31 15.35
CA LEU A 152 6.81 -1.13 16.03
C LEU A 152 8.15 -1.02 15.29
N LYS A 153 9.27 -0.97 16.02
CA LYS A 153 10.62 -0.99 15.44
C LYS A 153 11.39 -2.22 15.94
N ILE A 154 12.03 -2.93 15.02
CA ILE A 154 12.85 -4.12 15.27
C ILE A 154 14.26 -3.77 14.75
N VAL A 155 15.06 -3.17 15.62
CA VAL A 155 16.31 -2.47 15.25
C VAL A 155 17.39 -3.42 14.74
N ASP A 156 17.53 -4.59 15.36
CA ASP A 156 18.47 -5.64 14.97
C ASP A 156 18.17 -6.21 13.57
N LYS A 157 16.90 -6.15 13.15
CA LYS A 157 16.43 -6.51 11.81
C LYS A 157 16.29 -5.32 10.86
N GLN A 158 16.68 -4.11 11.29
CA GLN A 158 16.54 -2.86 10.53
C GLN A 158 15.13 -2.68 9.94
N THR A 159 14.11 -3.02 10.72
CA THR A 159 12.71 -3.07 10.25
C THR A 159 11.81 -2.19 11.11
N SER A 160 10.91 -1.45 10.48
CA SER A 160 9.78 -0.78 11.13
C SER A 160 8.47 -1.34 10.58
N ILE A 161 7.52 -1.65 11.45
CA ILE A 161 6.18 -2.12 11.10
C ILE A 161 5.19 -1.02 11.46
N LEU A 162 4.47 -0.49 10.47
CA LEU A 162 3.51 0.60 10.59
C LEU A 162 2.10 0.10 10.28
N LYS A 163 1.17 0.35 11.21
CA LYS A 163 -0.26 0.15 10.97
C LYS A 163 -0.77 1.24 10.02
N LEU A 164 -1.43 0.84 8.94
CA LEU A 164 -2.06 1.79 8.03
C LEU A 164 -3.21 2.51 8.75
N THR A 165 -3.03 3.82 9.00
CA THR A 165 -4.01 4.65 9.75
C THR A 165 -4.55 5.82 8.92
N ASN A 166 -4.48 5.74 7.59
CA ASN A 166 -4.94 6.80 6.69
C ASN A 166 -6.45 7.07 6.87
N SER A 167 -6.89 8.29 6.55
CA SER A 167 -8.27 8.77 6.76
C SER A 167 -9.32 7.86 6.12
N VAL A 168 -9.04 7.31 4.94
CA VAL A 168 -9.92 6.34 4.25
C VAL A 168 -10.30 5.16 5.15
N PHE A 169 -9.34 4.62 5.91
CA PHE A 169 -9.58 3.48 6.80
C PHE A 169 -9.95 3.87 8.23
N LYS A 170 -9.80 5.14 8.61
CA LYS A 170 -10.33 5.68 9.88
C LYS A 170 -11.85 5.85 9.83
N GLU A 171 -12.41 6.18 8.67
CA GLU A 171 -13.87 6.27 8.47
C GLU A 171 -14.59 4.94 8.68
N ALA A 172 -13.87 3.80 8.60
CA ALA A 172 -14.38 2.49 8.99
C ALA A 172 -14.96 2.46 10.42
N GLN A 173 -14.36 3.20 11.37
CA GLN A 173 -14.85 3.25 12.75
C GLN A 173 -16.15 4.07 12.87
N LEU A 174 -16.34 5.07 12.02
CA LEU A 174 -17.59 5.81 11.92
C LEU A 174 -18.68 4.93 11.30
N MET A 175 -18.33 4.11 10.31
CA MET A 175 -19.23 3.12 9.71
C MET A 175 -19.70 2.07 10.71
N GLU A 176 -18.84 1.56 11.59
CA GLU A 176 -19.26 0.59 12.62
C GLU A 176 -20.39 1.15 13.50
N ASN A 177 -20.31 2.43 13.89
CA ASN A 177 -21.38 3.09 14.63
C ASN A 177 -22.66 3.24 13.80
N GLN A 178 -22.54 3.57 12.51
CA GLN A 178 -23.70 3.67 11.61
C GLN A 178 -24.36 2.30 11.39
N ILE A 179 -23.57 1.24 11.22
CA ILE A 179 -24.04 -0.15 11.11
C ILE A 179 -24.77 -0.58 12.38
N ARG A 180 -24.23 -0.24 13.57
CA ARG A 180 -24.90 -0.51 14.85
C ARG A 180 -26.24 0.21 14.96
N ASN A 181 -26.29 1.49 14.60
CA ASN A 181 -27.51 2.29 14.63
C ASN A 181 -28.55 1.74 13.64
N LEU A 182 -28.13 1.36 12.43
CA LEU A 182 -28.98 0.67 11.46
C LEU A 182 -29.59 -0.60 12.04
N ASN A 183 -28.83 -1.40 12.79
CA ASN A 183 -29.34 -2.61 13.43
C ASN A 183 -30.50 -2.31 14.39
N ILE A 184 -30.37 -1.23 15.16
CA ILE A 184 -31.41 -0.81 16.10
C ILE A 184 -32.64 -0.34 15.33
N SER A 185 -32.47 0.54 14.34
CA SER A 185 -33.58 1.05 13.51
C SER A 185 -34.31 -0.08 12.77
N CYS A 186 -33.57 -1.04 12.21
CA CYS A 186 -34.12 -2.19 11.50
C CYS A 186 -34.97 -3.07 12.43
N LYS A 187 -34.45 -3.39 13.63
CA LYS A 187 -35.20 -4.16 14.64
C LYS A 187 -36.46 -3.43 15.12
N ASN A 188 -36.39 -2.12 15.30
CA ASN A 188 -37.53 -1.32 15.73
C ASN A 188 -38.63 -1.34 14.65
N LEU A 189 -38.25 -1.16 13.37
CA LEU A 189 -39.16 -1.27 12.23
C LEU A 189 -39.81 -2.65 12.13
N GLU A 190 -39.02 -3.73 12.20
CA GLU A 190 -39.54 -5.10 12.18
C GLU A 190 -40.54 -5.34 13.33
N THR A 191 -40.28 -4.78 14.50
CA THR A 191 -41.17 -4.90 15.67
C THR A 191 -42.45 -4.10 15.48
N SER A 192 -42.37 -2.88 14.96
CA SER A 192 -43.52 -2.03 14.65
C SER A 192 -44.42 -2.69 13.59
N LEU A 193 -43.83 -3.25 12.53
CA LEU A 193 -44.56 -3.97 11.48
C LEU A 193 -45.31 -5.20 12.01
N LYS A 194 -44.77 -5.87 13.04
CA LYS A 194 -45.43 -7.03 13.69
C LYS A 194 -46.59 -6.63 14.60
N ARG A 195 -46.67 -5.37 15.08
CA ARG A 195 -47.61 -4.97 16.14
C ARG A 195 -48.96 -4.43 15.64
N VAL A 196 -49.39 -4.84 14.44
CA VAL A 196 -50.65 -4.43 13.77
C VAL A 196 -50.60 -3.01 13.21
N TRP A 197 -50.76 -2.93 11.89
CA TRP A 197 -50.78 -1.70 11.07
C TRP A 197 -51.79 -0.63 11.50
N TYR A 198 -52.84 -1.00 12.26
CA TYR A 198 -53.99 -0.14 12.58
C TYR A 198 -53.71 1.05 13.50
N GLN A 199 -52.55 1.12 14.17
CA GLN A 199 -52.21 2.18 15.13
C GLN A 199 -50.93 2.96 14.80
N LEU A 200 -50.28 2.66 13.68
CA LEU A 200 -49.00 3.29 13.35
C LEU A 200 -49.20 4.65 12.69
N ASP A 201 -48.37 5.62 13.10
CA ASP A 201 -48.22 6.88 12.38
C ASP A 201 -47.51 6.59 11.05
N GLU A 202 -48.29 6.60 9.96
CA GLU A 202 -47.81 6.35 8.60
C GLU A 202 -46.62 7.26 8.23
N LEU A 203 -46.60 8.49 8.76
CA LEU A 203 -45.49 9.43 8.58
C LEU A 203 -44.23 8.97 9.32
N GLU A 204 -44.37 8.40 10.53
CA GLU A 204 -43.25 7.87 11.30
C GLU A 204 -42.62 6.65 10.61
N ILE A 205 -43.43 5.73 10.08
CA ILE A 205 -42.92 4.59 9.29
C ILE A 205 -42.19 5.10 8.05
N ARG A 206 -42.80 6.06 7.32
CA ARG A 206 -42.18 6.62 6.11
C ARG A 206 -40.84 7.28 6.42
N ALA A 207 -40.78 8.10 7.46
CA ALA A 207 -39.55 8.76 7.89
C ALA A 207 -38.47 7.74 8.29
N THR A 208 -38.83 6.75 9.10
CA THR A 208 -37.90 5.71 9.57
C THR A 208 -37.38 4.85 8.42
N THR A 209 -38.26 4.47 7.48
CA THR A 209 -37.90 3.71 6.28
C THR A 209 -36.97 4.51 5.37
N THR A 210 -37.28 5.79 5.14
CA THR A 210 -36.45 6.68 4.33
C THR A 210 -35.06 6.85 4.94
N ASN A 211 -34.97 7.05 6.26
CA ASN A 211 -33.69 7.14 6.97
C ASN A 211 -32.87 5.84 6.85
N LEU A 212 -33.53 4.69 7.01
CA LEU A 212 -32.88 3.39 6.91
C LEU A 212 -32.33 3.14 5.49
N ILE A 213 -33.14 3.40 4.46
CA ILE A 213 -32.73 3.32 3.05
C ILE A 213 -31.56 4.25 2.77
N THR A 214 -31.65 5.51 3.22
CA THR A 214 -30.62 6.53 2.94
C THR A 214 -29.30 6.14 3.59
N THR A 215 -29.33 5.69 4.84
CA THR A 215 -28.13 5.25 5.57
C THR A 215 -27.50 4.04 4.90
N LEU A 216 -28.30 3.06 4.45
CA LEU A 216 -27.78 1.90 3.73
C LEU A 216 -27.17 2.28 2.37
N LEU A 217 -27.80 3.19 1.62
CA LEU A 217 -27.24 3.67 0.35
C LEU A 217 -25.89 4.37 0.56
N LEU A 218 -25.76 5.17 1.62
CA LEU A 218 -24.48 5.78 2.00
C LEU A 218 -23.41 4.74 2.34
N LEU A 219 -23.77 3.68 3.08
CA LEU A 219 -22.85 2.58 3.37
C LEU A 219 -22.40 1.84 2.11
N LEU A 220 -23.32 1.58 1.17
CA LEU A 220 -22.99 0.95 -0.11
C LEU A 220 -22.05 1.83 -0.94
N GLN A 221 -22.32 3.14 -1.03
CA GLN A 221 -21.45 4.10 -1.73
C GLN A 221 -20.06 4.16 -1.10
N GLN A 222 -19.99 4.21 0.23
CA GLN A 222 -18.74 4.20 0.94
C GLN A 222 -17.96 2.90 0.71
N LEU A 223 -18.65 1.76 0.64
CA LEU A 223 -18.03 0.48 0.33
C LEU A 223 -17.49 0.42 -1.11
N VAL A 224 -18.17 1.07 -2.08
CA VAL A 224 -17.61 1.28 -3.43
C VAL A 224 -16.30 2.06 -3.35
N PHE A 225 -16.30 3.20 -2.67
CA PHE A 225 -15.13 4.07 -2.52
C PHE A 225 -13.96 3.35 -1.83
N GLU A 226 -14.21 2.65 -0.73
CA GLU A 226 -13.18 1.87 -0.02
C GLU A 226 -12.59 0.78 -0.94
N THR A 227 -13.43 0.09 -1.71
CA THR A 227 -12.99 -0.99 -2.61
C THR A 227 -12.12 -0.45 -3.74
N ASP A 228 -12.51 0.68 -4.34
CA ASP A 228 -11.69 1.35 -5.35
C ASP A 228 -10.34 1.77 -4.77
N MET A 229 -10.35 2.42 -3.61
CA MET A 229 -9.13 2.92 -3.00
C MET A 229 -8.14 1.80 -2.68
N VAL A 230 -8.62 0.67 -2.14
CA VAL A 230 -7.77 -0.50 -1.89
C VAL A 230 -7.22 -1.05 -3.21
N GLY A 231 -8.06 -1.17 -4.24
CA GLY A 231 -7.64 -1.62 -5.57
C GLY A 231 -6.60 -0.71 -6.22
N GLU A 232 -6.77 0.62 -6.13
CA GLU A 232 -5.81 1.61 -6.62
C GLU A 232 -4.48 1.54 -5.88
N ILE A 233 -4.51 1.40 -4.55
CA ILE A 233 -3.29 1.23 -3.75
C ILE A 233 -2.55 -0.05 -4.16
N ILE A 234 -3.26 -1.17 -4.32
CA ILE A 234 -2.66 -2.44 -4.77
C ILE A 234 -2.02 -2.27 -6.15
N SER A 235 -2.76 -1.74 -7.12
CA SER A 235 -2.29 -1.53 -8.49
C SER A 235 -1.07 -0.61 -8.53
N ALA A 236 -1.07 0.49 -7.77
CA ALA A 236 0.07 1.39 -7.65
C ALA A 236 1.29 0.65 -7.07
N ALA A 237 1.11 -0.11 -5.98
CA ALA A 237 2.18 -0.84 -5.33
C ALA A 237 2.80 -1.92 -6.23
N GLN A 238 1.99 -2.63 -7.02
CA GLN A 238 2.47 -3.60 -8.02
C GLN A 238 3.37 -2.97 -9.08
N ASN A 239 3.17 -1.68 -9.37
CA ASN A 239 4.01 -0.91 -10.29
C ASN A 239 5.17 -0.17 -9.59
N GLY A 240 5.45 -0.49 -8.32
CA GLY A 240 6.50 0.16 -7.53
C GLY A 240 6.19 1.60 -7.10
N ILE A 241 4.93 2.04 -7.21
CA ILE A 241 4.49 3.39 -6.89
C ILE A 241 3.97 3.45 -5.47
N ILE A 242 4.52 4.36 -4.67
CA ILE A 242 4.08 4.64 -3.30
C ILE A 242 2.80 5.49 -3.36
N HIS A 243 1.63 4.86 -3.20
CA HIS A 243 0.34 5.55 -3.23
C HIS A 243 0.11 6.40 -1.96
N SER A 244 -0.50 7.58 -2.11
CA SER A 244 -0.84 8.46 -0.99
C SER A 244 -1.88 7.85 -0.04
N GLY A 245 -2.67 6.89 -0.54
CA GLY A 245 -3.55 6.04 0.25
C GLY A 245 -2.84 5.13 1.24
N MET A 246 -1.61 4.71 0.93
CA MET A 246 -0.78 3.89 1.81
C MET A 246 -0.06 4.73 2.86
N ILE A 247 0.45 5.90 2.51
CA ILE A 247 1.07 6.79 3.48
C ILE A 247 1.06 8.22 2.95
N SER A 248 0.62 9.16 3.78
CA SER A 248 0.73 10.59 3.42
C SER A 248 2.19 11.02 3.50
N THR A 249 2.59 12.02 2.70
CA THR A 249 3.95 12.58 2.79
C THR A 249 4.28 13.06 4.20
N ARG A 250 3.30 13.64 4.91
CA ARG A 250 3.49 14.06 6.31
C ARG A 250 3.81 12.87 7.21
N GLU A 251 2.99 11.83 7.14
CA GLU A 251 3.18 10.61 7.94
C GLU A 251 4.52 9.96 7.62
N LEU A 252 4.84 9.80 6.34
CA LEU A 252 6.13 9.27 5.89
C LEU A 252 7.31 10.02 6.52
N ARG A 253 7.31 11.36 6.46
CA ARG A 253 8.41 12.14 7.04
C ARG A 253 8.52 11.97 8.56
N MET A 254 7.40 11.87 9.27
CA MET A 254 7.42 11.58 10.70
C MET A 254 8.06 10.20 10.95
N GLN A 255 7.63 9.18 10.21
CA GLN A 255 8.17 7.83 10.35
C GLN A 255 9.65 7.72 9.96
N LEU A 256 10.09 8.44 8.93
CA LEU A 256 11.49 8.49 8.52
C LEU A 256 12.38 9.19 9.56
N ARG A 257 11.88 10.23 10.25
CA ARG A 257 12.62 10.87 11.37
C ARG A 257 12.78 9.89 12.53
N ASP A 258 11.71 9.15 12.81
CA ASP A 258 11.70 8.12 13.83
C ASP A 258 12.66 6.97 13.51
N ILE A 259 12.77 6.58 12.23
CA ILE A 259 13.75 5.62 11.74
C ILE A 259 15.16 6.16 11.87
N LEU A 260 15.40 7.44 11.53
CA LEU A 260 16.71 8.08 11.57
C LEU A 260 17.37 7.97 12.97
N ILE A 261 16.57 8.06 14.03
CA ILE A 261 17.02 7.93 15.43
C ILE A 261 17.47 6.49 15.76
N SER A 262 16.93 5.50 15.03
CA SER A 262 17.09 4.07 15.31
C SER A 262 18.07 3.39 14.34
N LEU A 263 18.70 4.14 13.42
CA LEU A 263 19.66 3.57 12.48
C LEU A 263 20.89 3.02 13.21
N PRO A 264 21.37 1.82 12.86
CA PRO A 264 22.55 1.26 13.48
C PRO A 264 23.83 1.96 12.98
N GLY A 265 24.74 2.23 13.91
CA GLY A 265 26.04 2.84 13.60
C GLY A 265 25.94 4.26 13.03
N GLN A 266 26.76 4.56 12.02
CA GLN A 266 26.80 5.88 11.36
C GLN A 266 26.12 5.87 9.98
N LEU A 267 25.20 4.92 9.76
CA LEU A 267 24.43 4.83 8.53
C LEU A 267 23.52 6.04 8.35
N LYS A 268 23.23 6.41 7.10
CA LYS A 268 22.40 7.57 6.76
C LYS A 268 21.36 7.22 5.71
N LEU A 269 20.25 7.95 5.70
CA LEU A 269 19.30 7.91 4.59
C LEU A 269 19.88 8.64 3.37
N PRO A 270 19.56 8.22 2.13
CA PRO A 270 20.08 8.82 0.91
C PRO A 270 19.38 10.13 0.51
N PHE A 271 18.65 10.75 1.43
CA PHE A 271 17.84 11.94 1.20
C PHE A 271 17.64 12.75 2.48
N ASP A 272 17.21 14.00 2.32
CA ASP A 272 16.75 14.83 3.44
C ASP A 272 15.29 14.52 3.78
N VAL A 273 15.07 14.00 4.98
CA VAL A 273 13.76 13.61 5.50
C VAL A 273 12.77 14.78 5.56
N ASN A 274 13.23 16.03 5.64
CA ASN A 274 12.35 17.19 5.73
C ASN A 274 11.67 17.53 4.40
N TYR A 275 12.31 17.19 3.28
CA TYR A 275 11.87 17.60 1.94
C TYR A 275 11.39 16.42 1.09
N ILE A 276 11.78 15.18 1.43
CA ILE A 276 11.43 14.00 0.67
C ILE A 276 9.93 13.90 0.34
N SER A 277 9.64 13.59 -0.92
CA SER A 277 8.30 13.27 -1.44
C SER A 277 8.14 11.76 -1.66
N LEU A 278 6.90 11.27 -1.81
CA LEU A 278 6.65 9.87 -2.14
C LEU A 278 7.31 9.47 -3.46
N TYR A 279 7.33 10.38 -4.45
CA TYR A 279 7.94 10.18 -5.76
C TYR A 279 9.46 10.09 -5.72
N GLU A 280 10.12 10.93 -4.94
CA GLU A 280 11.58 10.82 -4.75
C GLU A 280 11.96 9.56 -3.99
N LEU A 281 11.15 9.18 -3.00
CA LEU A 281 11.36 7.93 -2.27
C LEU A 281 11.20 6.73 -3.21
N SER A 282 10.19 6.70 -4.08
CA SER A 282 9.99 5.59 -5.03
C SER A 282 11.13 5.44 -6.04
N LYS A 283 11.93 6.48 -6.29
CA LYS A 283 13.14 6.38 -7.14
C LYS A 283 14.32 5.69 -6.46
N THR A 284 14.35 5.74 -5.14
CA THR A 284 15.51 5.30 -4.35
C THR A 284 15.21 4.06 -3.52
N SER A 285 13.95 3.64 -3.43
CA SER A 285 13.50 2.48 -2.67
C SER A 285 12.86 1.44 -3.59
N LYS A 286 12.76 0.20 -3.09
CA LYS A 286 12.00 -0.86 -3.73
C LYS A 286 10.70 -1.09 -2.96
N LEU A 287 9.59 -1.18 -3.67
CA LEU A 287 8.29 -1.48 -3.08
C LEU A 287 7.85 -2.87 -3.52
N ALA A 288 7.43 -3.63 -2.53
CA ALA A 288 6.97 -5.00 -2.63
C ALA A 288 5.59 -5.11 -1.96
N ILE A 289 4.77 -6.05 -2.41
CA ILE A 289 3.44 -6.31 -1.84
C ILE A 289 3.29 -7.79 -1.55
N VAL A 290 2.79 -8.10 -0.36
CA VAL A 290 2.58 -9.46 0.13
C VAL A 290 1.19 -9.52 0.74
N TYR A 291 0.43 -10.54 0.36
CA TYR A 291 -0.81 -10.88 1.05
C TYR A 291 -0.56 -12.10 1.92
N MET A 292 -0.95 -12.04 3.19
CA MET A 292 -0.76 -13.11 4.15
C MET A 292 -1.85 -13.08 5.23
N ASN A 293 -2.59 -14.19 5.39
CA ASN A 293 -3.60 -14.38 6.44
C ASN A 293 -4.58 -13.19 6.60
N GLY A 294 -5.25 -12.77 5.52
CA GLY A 294 -6.21 -11.64 5.61
C GLY A 294 -5.55 -10.26 5.67
N THR A 295 -4.22 -10.18 5.72
CA THR A 295 -3.48 -8.92 5.82
C THR A 295 -2.68 -8.65 4.56
N LEU A 296 -2.81 -7.43 4.04
CA LEU A 296 -1.98 -6.91 2.96
C LEU A 296 -0.82 -6.14 3.58
N VAL A 297 0.41 -6.46 3.17
CA VAL A 297 1.65 -5.87 3.66
C VAL A 297 2.40 -5.28 2.47
N PHE A 298 2.72 -4.00 2.59
CA PHE A 298 3.57 -3.27 1.67
C PHE A 298 4.96 -3.18 2.27
N GLU A 299 5.94 -3.84 1.66
CA GLU A 299 7.33 -3.80 2.08
C GLU A 299 8.06 -2.73 1.28
N LEU A 300 8.43 -1.63 1.95
CA LEU A 300 9.24 -0.57 1.38
C LEU A 300 10.70 -0.70 1.84
N VAL A 301 11.58 -1.08 0.94
CA VAL A 301 13.02 -1.28 1.19
C VAL A 301 13.78 0.01 0.86
N ILE A 302 14.30 0.68 1.87
CA ILE A 302 15.01 1.95 1.76
C ILE A 302 16.51 1.69 1.94
N PRO A 303 17.35 1.95 0.93
CA PRO A 303 18.78 1.72 1.07
C PRO A 303 19.41 2.71 2.03
N LEU A 304 20.40 2.24 2.79
CA LEU A 304 21.15 3.05 3.74
C LEU A 304 22.56 3.33 3.20
N LEU A 305 22.98 4.59 3.29
CA LEU A 305 24.32 5.02 2.90
C LEU A 305 25.33 4.66 3.98
N ASN A 306 26.42 4.04 3.54
CA ASN A 306 27.61 3.85 4.34
C ASN A 306 28.24 5.22 4.72
N PRO A 307 28.78 5.38 5.94
CA PRO A 307 29.47 6.61 6.33
C PRO A 307 30.73 6.91 5.49
N VAL A 308 31.33 5.89 4.86
CA VAL A 308 32.56 6.06 4.05
C VAL A 308 32.23 6.77 2.74
N GLU A 309 32.82 7.96 2.60
CA GLU A 309 32.75 8.78 1.40
C GLU A 309 33.99 8.57 0.55
N LEU A 310 33.77 8.19 -0.71
CA LEU A 310 34.80 7.98 -1.70
C LEU A 310 34.71 9.07 -2.77
N THR A 311 35.79 9.27 -3.51
CA THR A 311 35.78 10.13 -4.70
C THR A 311 35.77 9.26 -5.94
N LEU A 312 34.77 9.44 -6.79
CA LEU A 312 34.69 8.77 -8.07
C LEU A 312 35.59 9.49 -9.07
N TYR A 313 36.50 8.74 -9.69
CA TYR A 313 37.34 9.25 -10.76
C TYR A 313 37.01 8.57 -12.07
N HIS A 314 36.83 9.36 -13.13
CA HIS A 314 36.84 8.87 -14.50
C HIS A 314 38.27 8.93 -15.03
N ILE A 315 38.79 7.76 -15.42
CA ILE A 315 40.16 7.63 -15.87
C ILE A 315 40.22 7.94 -17.37
N ILE A 316 40.90 9.02 -17.74
CA ILE A 316 41.09 9.45 -19.12
C ILE A 316 42.54 9.16 -19.53
N PRO A 317 42.78 8.25 -20.50
CA PRO A 317 44.12 8.02 -21.01
C PRO A 317 44.57 9.21 -21.86
N LEU A 318 45.73 9.75 -21.54
CA LEU A 318 46.38 10.82 -22.28
C LEU A 318 47.58 10.29 -23.06
N PRO A 319 47.88 10.88 -24.22
CA PRO A 319 49.07 10.49 -24.96
C PRO A 319 50.33 10.88 -24.20
N VAL A 320 51.28 9.95 -24.10
CA VAL A 320 52.61 10.18 -23.53
C VAL A 320 53.65 10.36 -24.62
N ARG A 321 54.65 11.20 -24.38
CA ARG A 321 55.75 11.41 -25.31
C ARG A 321 56.78 10.30 -25.15
N LYS A 322 56.91 9.43 -26.15
CA LYS A 322 57.97 8.42 -26.23
C LYS A 322 58.73 8.62 -27.53
N GLU A 323 60.05 8.79 -27.45
CA GLU A 323 60.91 8.96 -28.65
C GLU A 323 60.41 10.05 -29.62
N GLN A 324 59.97 11.19 -29.06
CA GLN A 324 59.41 12.33 -29.81
C GLN A 324 58.01 12.12 -30.45
N LEU A 325 57.37 10.97 -30.24
CA LEU A 325 56.00 10.69 -30.69
C LEU A 325 55.02 10.65 -29.51
N TYR A 326 53.82 11.20 -29.70
CA TYR A 326 52.71 11.09 -28.75
C TYR A 326 51.95 9.78 -29.01
N MET A 327 51.92 8.88 -28.04
CA MET A 327 51.23 7.59 -28.17
C MET A 327 50.27 7.33 -27.00
N HIS A 328 49.12 6.71 -27.28
CA HIS A 328 48.25 6.16 -26.23
C HIS A 328 48.86 4.87 -25.69
N GLN A 329 49.17 4.85 -24.39
CA GLN A 329 49.72 3.67 -23.74
C GLN A 329 48.59 2.91 -23.04
N PHE A 330 48.31 1.69 -23.50
CA PHE A 330 47.36 0.78 -22.86
C PHE A 330 48.12 -0.18 -21.96
N SER A 331 47.87 -0.15 -20.65
CA SER A 331 48.34 -1.19 -19.74
C SER A 331 47.37 -2.37 -19.79
N HIS A 332 47.84 -3.52 -20.25
CA HIS A 332 47.13 -4.78 -20.05
C HIS A 332 47.65 -5.41 -18.76
N PRO A 333 46.78 -5.81 -17.81
CA PRO A 333 47.23 -6.60 -16.67
C PRO A 333 47.80 -7.93 -17.19
N ASN A 334 49.05 -8.24 -16.84
CA ASN A 334 49.63 -9.54 -17.10
C ASN A 334 48.77 -10.62 -16.43
N SER A 335 48.29 -11.59 -17.20
CA SER A 335 47.39 -12.67 -16.77
C SER A 335 48.00 -13.67 -15.76
N ASN A 336 49.17 -13.37 -15.18
CA ASN A 336 49.93 -14.32 -14.37
C ASN A 336 50.00 -13.98 -12.86
N THR A 337 49.26 -12.98 -12.35
CA THR A 337 49.33 -12.61 -10.92
C THR A 337 47.99 -12.38 -10.21
N TRP A 338 46.84 -12.73 -10.79
CA TRP A 338 45.54 -12.67 -10.10
C TRP A 338 44.86 -14.05 -10.03
N PRO A 339 44.56 -14.59 -8.83
CA PRO A 339 43.92 -15.89 -8.68
C PRO A 339 42.41 -15.72 -8.73
N PHE A 340 41.86 -15.41 -9.91
CA PHE A 340 40.45 -15.65 -10.18
C PHE A 340 40.34 -16.50 -11.44
N GLN A 341 40.20 -17.79 -11.20
CA GLN A 341 39.96 -18.84 -12.18
C GLN A 341 38.77 -18.44 -13.05
N LYS A 342 39.00 -18.28 -14.37
CA LYS A 342 37.94 -18.18 -15.37
C LYS A 342 37.07 -19.44 -15.29
N ARG A 343 35.81 -19.31 -14.86
CA ARG A 343 34.76 -20.25 -15.29
C ARG A 343 34.32 -19.81 -16.68
N THR A 344 34.67 -20.61 -17.67
CA THR A 344 34.09 -20.58 -19.00
C THR A 344 32.64 -21.08 -18.94
N SER A 345 31.69 -20.25 -19.33
CA SER A 345 30.39 -20.70 -19.82
C SER A 345 30.36 -20.51 -21.33
N THR A 346 30.46 -21.62 -22.04
CA THR A 346 30.17 -21.76 -23.47
C THR A 346 28.68 -21.46 -23.70
N ILE A 347 28.38 -20.72 -24.77
CA ILE A 347 27.03 -20.60 -25.34
C ILE A 347 26.65 -21.92 -26.01
#